data_AF-A0A4U9D7P6-F1
#
_entry.id   AF-A0A4U9D7P6-F1
#
_cell.length_a   1.000
_cell.length_b   1.000
_cell.length_c   1.000
_cell.angle_alpha   90.00
_cell.angle_beta   90.00
_cell.angle_gamma   90.00
#
_symmetry.space_group_name_H-M   'P 1'
#
loop_
_entity.id
_entity.type
_entity.pdbx_description
1 polymer ?
#
loop_
_entity_poly.entity_id
_entity_poly.type
_entity_poly.pdbx_seq_one_letter_code
_entity_poly.pdbx_strand_id
1 'polypeptide(L)'
;MASYKINTQPIHFDKGTSGTTIHNAVSGADVKDYTLVAKAGQTMRVNMKRGAHHPYFNVINPANETVFNGAMRDGRFRTAPGDQRQIYRSRIPDGRRAR
;
A
#
# COMPACT_ATOMS: atom_id res chain seq x y z
N MET A 1 8.25 -9.20 20.75
CA MET A 1 7.63 -8.98 19.41
C MET A 1 7.34 -7.50 19.27
N ALA A 2 7.77 -6.85 18.18
CA ALA A 2 7.40 -5.45 17.95
C ALA A 2 5.89 -5.36 17.65
N SER A 3 5.16 -4.56 18.43
CA SER A 3 3.74 -4.30 18.15
C SER A 3 3.63 -3.27 17.03
N TYR A 4 3.08 -3.66 15.89
CA TYR A 4 2.80 -2.70 14.81
C TYR A 4 1.66 -1.76 15.21
N LYS A 5 1.80 -0.47 14.89
CA LYS A 5 0.73 0.52 15.00
C LYS A 5 0.03 0.65 13.66
N ILE A 6 -1.04 -0.11 13.46
CA ILE A 6 -1.78 -0.15 12.19
C ILE A 6 -2.84 0.94 12.19
N ASN A 7 -2.82 1.78 11.17
CA ASN A 7 -3.85 2.80 10.93
C ASN A 7 -4.44 2.59 9.53
N THR A 8 -5.75 2.31 9.50
CA THR A 8 -6.50 2.02 8.28
C THR A 8 -7.25 3.24 7.79
N GLN A 9 -7.07 3.59 6.51
CA GLN A 9 -7.65 4.77 5.87
C GLN A 9 -8.40 4.36 4.59
N PRO A 10 -9.72 4.55 4.51
CA PRO A 10 -10.44 4.39 3.26
C PRO A 10 -10.06 5.50 2.27
N ILE A 11 -9.84 5.13 1.01
CA ILE A 11 -9.54 6.05 -0.08
C ILE A 11 -10.77 6.22 -0.95
N HIS A 12 -11.14 7.48 -1.15
CA HIS A 12 -12.16 7.92 -2.07
C HIS A 12 -11.53 8.84 -3.10
N PHE A 13 -11.92 8.68 -4.36
CA PHE A 13 -11.53 9.60 -5.42
C PHE A 13 -12.57 10.71 -5.52
N ASP A 14 -12.11 11.91 -5.87
CA ASP A 14 -13.01 13.02 -6.11
C ASP A 14 -13.90 12.72 -7.31
N LYS A 15 -15.11 13.30 -7.32
CA LYS A 15 -16.10 13.06 -8.38
C LYS A 15 -15.50 13.38 -9.76
N GLY A 16 -15.61 12.43 -10.68
CA GLY A 16 -15.09 12.56 -12.05
C GLY A 16 -13.60 12.24 -12.20
N THR A 17 -12.91 11.86 -11.12
CA THR A 17 -11.50 11.46 -11.16
C THR A 17 -11.33 9.95 -11.04
N SER A 18 -10.15 9.45 -11.42
CA SER A 18 -9.77 8.03 -11.37
C SER A 18 -8.58 7.76 -10.44
N GLY A 19 -8.21 8.73 -9.60
CA GLY A 19 -7.07 8.61 -8.70
C GLY A 19 -6.95 9.77 -7.72
N THR A 20 -6.07 9.60 -6.74
CA THR A 20 -5.67 10.65 -5.80
C THR A 20 -4.20 10.50 -5.44
N THR A 21 -3.61 11.53 -4.84
CA THR A 21 -2.25 11.48 -4.28
C THR A 21 -2.33 11.56 -2.76
N ILE A 22 -1.65 10.64 -2.09
CA ILE A 22 -1.61 10.57 -0.63
C ILE A 22 -0.22 11.00 -0.16
N HIS A 23 -0.18 12.01 0.70
CA HIS A 23 1.03 12.45 1.37
C HIS A 23 1.00 11.93 2.81
N ASN A 24 2.01 11.15 3.19
CA ASN A 24 2.08 10.61 4.54
C ASN A 24 3.52 10.35 4.98
N ALA A 25 3.71 10.24 6.29
CA ALA A 25 4.94 9.80 6.92
C ALA A 25 4.65 8.52 7.72
N VAL A 26 5.60 7.58 7.67
CA VAL A 26 5.62 6.38 8.51
C VAL A 26 6.93 6.39 9.30
N SER A 27 6.91 5.91 10.53
CA SER A 27 8.08 5.87 11.41
C SER A 27 8.10 4.58 12.23
N GLY A 28 9.28 4.02 12.51
CA GLY A 28 9.42 2.85 13.39
C GLY A 28 8.46 1.70 13.04
N ALA A 29 7.56 1.36 13.97
CA ALA A 29 6.58 0.29 13.85
C ALA A 29 5.23 0.73 13.23
N ASP A 30 5.14 1.93 12.67
CA ASP A 30 3.92 2.42 12.03
C ASP A 30 3.63 1.67 10.72
N VAL A 31 2.37 1.31 10.54
CA VAL A 31 1.85 0.69 9.32
C VAL A 31 0.62 1.46 8.88
N LYS A 32 0.59 1.86 7.61
CA LYS A 32 -0.57 2.53 7.00
C LYS A 32 -1.24 1.59 6.02
N ASP A 33 -2.47 1.23 6.33
CA ASP A 33 -3.34 0.44 5.46
C ASP A 33 -4.30 1.38 4.74
N TYR A 34 -4.29 1.36 3.42
CA TYR A 34 -5.18 2.17 2.61
C TYR A 34 -6.11 1.26 1.84
N THR A 35 -7.41 1.49 1.96
CA THR A 35 -8.38 0.60 1.33
C THR A 35 -9.08 1.30 0.18
N LEU A 36 -8.97 0.73 -1.02
CA LEU A 36 -9.61 1.24 -2.22
C LEU A 36 -10.64 0.21 -2.72
N VAL A 37 -11.88 0.65 -2.89
CA VAL A 37 -12.91 -0.17 -3.56
C VAL A 37 -12.76 0.03 -5.06
N ALA A 38 -12.56 -1.07 -5.79
CA ALA A 38 -12.51 -1.07 -7.25
C ALA A 38 -13.50 -2.09 -7.79
N LYS A 39 -14.01 -1.82 -9.00
CA LYS A 39 -14.85 -2.77 -9.72
C LYS A 39 -14.00 -3.72 -10.57
N ALA A 40 -14.53 -4.90 -10.86
CA ALA A 40 -13.91 -5.87 -11.74
C ALA A 40 -13.62 -5.23 -13.11
N GLY A 41 -12.42 -5.47 -13.62
CA GLY A 41 -11.99 -4.94 -14.92
C GLY A 41 -11.51 -3.49 -14.89
N GLN A 42 -11.65 -2.77 -13.77
CA GLN A 42 -10.91 -1.52 -13.57
C GLN A 42 -9.41 -1.84 -13.47
N THR A 43 -8.54 -0.86 -13.75
CA THR A 43 -7.09 -1.01 -13.57
C THR A 43 -6.64 -0.20 -12.36
N MET A 44 -5.96 -0.83 -11.41
CA MET A 44 -5.31 -0.16 -10.30
C MET A 44 -3.86 0.11 -10.65
N ARG A 45 -3.43 1.35 -10.48
CA ARG A 45 -2.03 1.78 -10.61
C ARG A 45 -1.60 2.44 -9.32
N VAL A 46 -0.51 1.95 -8.75
CA VAL A 46 0.12 2.57 -7.58
C VAL A 46 1.56 2.93 -7.90
N ASN A 47 1.93 4.17 -7.62
CA ASN A 47 3.28 4.67 -7.74
C ASN A 47 3.66 5.34 -6.43
N MET A 48 4.76 4.90 -5.83
CA MET A 48 5.25 5.48 -4.59
C MET A 48 6.59 6.18 -4.83
N LYS A 49 6.61 7.49 -4.63
CA LYS A 49 7.86 8.24 -4.52
C LYS A 49 8.44 7.98 -3.14
N ARG A 50 9.67 7.47 -3.09
CA ARG A 50 10.35 7.11 -1.83
C ARG A 50 11.04 8.35 -1.25
N GLY A 51 10.87 8.56 0.05
CA GLY A 51 11.70 9.46 0.84
C GLY A 51 12.95 8.74 1.38
N ALA A 52 13.65 9.38 2.32
CA ALA A 52 14.72 8.74 3.08
C ALA A 52 14.21 7.45 3.78
N HIS A 53 15.08 6.45 3.94
CA HIS A 53 14.81 5.17 4.61
C HIS A 53 14.00 4.12 3.83
N HIS A 54 13.91 4.26 2.50
CA HIS A 54 13.42 3.21 1.58
C HIS A 54 12.08 2.56 2.00
N PRO A 55 10.99 3.34 2.18
CA PRO A 55 9.69 2.73 2.38
C PRO A 55 9.34 1.81 1.22
N TYR A 56 8.58 0.75 1.50
CA TYR A 56 7.96 -0.10 0.51
C TYR A 56 6.46 -0.19 0.74
N PHE A 57 5.76 -0.75 -0.24
CA PHE A 57 4.36 -1.10 -0.08
C PHE A 57 4.05 -2.48 -0.60
N ASN A 58 3.01 -3.07 -0.05
CA ASN A 58 2.40 -4.27 -0.58
C ASN A 58 0.98 -3.95 -1.05
N VAL A 59 0.51 -4.72 -2.03
CA VAL A 59 -0.91 -4.77 -2.37
C VAL A 59 -1.44 -6.12 -1.92
N ILE A 60 -2.49 -6.07 -1.12
CA ILE A 60 -3.14 -7.21 -0.50
C ILE A 60 -4.56 -7.28 -1.06
N ASN A 61 -4.93 -8.45 -1.57
CA ASN A 61 -6.28 -8.69 -2.06
C ASN A 61 -7.25 -8.88 -0.86
N PRO A 62 -8.57 -8.92 -1.09
CA PRO A 62 -9.56 -9.14 -0.03
C PRO A 62 -9.48 -10.51 0.65
N ALA A 63 -8.87 -11.50 0.00
CA ALA A 63 -8.55 -12.80 0.59
C ALA A 63 -7.32 -12.74 1.53
N ASN A 64 -6.79 -11.53 1.79
CA ASN A 64 -5.63 -11.26 2.62
C ASN A 64 -4.31 -11.83 2.08
N GLU A 65 -4.23 -12.02 0.77
CA GLU A 65 -3.04 -12.51 0.07
C GLU A 65 -2.24 -11.33 -0.52
N THR A 66 -0.91 -11.39 -0.42
CA THR A 66 -0.04 -10.38 -1.01
C THR A 66 0.09 -10.64 -2.53
N VAL A 67 -0.55 -9.80 -3.33
CA VAL A 67 -0.48 -9.86 -4.80
C VAL A 67 0.65 -9.00 -5.38
N PHE A 68 1.19 -8.10 -4.57
CA PHE A 68 2.39 -7.33 -4.90
C PHE A 68 3.25 -7.10 -3.66
N ASN A 69 4.55 -7.40 -3.77
CA ASN A 69 5.54 -7.10 -2.75
C ASN A 69 6.54 -6.06 -3.26
N GLY A 70 6.41 -4.82 -2.77
CA GLY A 70 7.24 -3.69 -3.17
C GLY A 70 8.61 -3.63 -2.51
N ALA A 71 8.89 -4.49 -1.52
CA ALA A 71 10.23 -4.61 -0.95
C ALA A 71 11.22 -5.26 -1.94
N MET A 72 10.72 -6.03 -2.90
CA MET A 72 11.51 -6.73 -3.94
C MET A 72 11.46 -6.03 -5.31
N ARG A 73 10.74 -4.91 -5.45
CA ARG A 73 10.45 -4.25 -6.73
C ARG A 73 10.55 -2.72 -6.62
N ASP A 74 10.62 -2.02 -7.75
CA ASP A 74 10.85 -0.56 -7.84
C ASP A 74 9.69 0.35 -7.36
N GLY A 75 8.76 -0.14 -6.53
CA GLY A 75 7.66 0.69 -5.99
C GLY A 75 6.64 1.15 -7.05
N ARG A 76 6.50 0.41 -8.14
CA ARG A 76 5.46 0.61 -9.16
C ARG A 76 4.64 -0.67 -9.31
N PHE A 77 3.32 -0.53 -9.30
CA PHE A 77 2.38 -1.62 -9.48
C PHE A 77 1.25 -1.24 -10.44
N ARG A 78 0.87 -2.18 -11.30
CA ARG A 78 -0.28 -2.08 -12.20
C ARG A 78 -0.94 -3.46 -12.31
N THR A 79 -2.23 -3.56 -12.03
CA THR A 79 -3.04 -4.76 -12.28
C THR A 79 -4.48 -4.39 -12.58
N ALA A 80 -5.25 -5.29 -13.18
CA ALA A 80 -6.71 -5.20 -13.18
C ALA A 80 -7.27 -5.76 -11.85
N PRO A 81 -7.80 -4.94 -10.93
CA PRO A 81 -8.60 -5.41 -9.81
C PRO A 81 -9.78 -6.30 -10.25
N GLY A 82 -10.05 -7.34 -9.45
CA GLY A 82 -11.38 -7.93 -9.35
C GLY A 82 -12.34 -6.99 -8.59
N ASP A 83 -13.61 -7.37 -8.50
CA ASP A 83 -14.73 -6.57 -7.98
C ASP A 83 -14.68 -6.34 -6.45
N GLN A 84 -13.58 -5.81 -5.89
CA GLN A 84 -13.36 -5.85 -4.44
C GLN A 84 -12.41 -4.76 -3.88
N ARG A 85 -12.42 -4.64 -2.54
CA ARG A 85 -11.62 -3.69 -1.74
C ARG A 85 -10.16 -4.15 -1.61
N GLN A 86 -9.22 -3.48 -2.26
CA GLN A 86 -7.79 -3.78 -2.11
C GLN A 86 -7.19 -3.01 -0.94
N ILE A 87 -6.31 -3.66 -0.17
CA ILE A 87 -5.55 -3.03 0.91
C ILE A 87 -4.13 -2.76 0.40
N TYR A 88 -3.75 -1.50 0.36
CA TYR A 88 -2.36 -1.06 0.16
C TYR A 88 -1.73 -0.88 1.54
N ARG A 89 -0.63 -1.57 1.80
CA ARG A 89 0.07 -1.51 3.10
C ARG A 89 1.45 -0.89 2.91
N SER A 90 1.70 0.27 3.52
CA SER A 90 3.03 0.88 3.56
C SER A 90 3.77 0.52 4.85
N ARG A 91 5.05 0.13 4.73
CA ARG A 91 5.93 -0.20 5.86
C ARG A 91 7.36 0.30 5.59
N ILE A 92 8.08 0.63 6.66
CA ILE A 92 9.54 0.75 6.64
C ILE A 92 10.13 -0.67 6.78
N PRO A 93 11.19 -1.03 6.04
CA PRO A 93 11.95 -2.25 6.32
C PRO A 93 12.34 -2.26 7.80
N ASP A 94 11.89 -3.29 8.52
CA ASP A 94 12.41 -3.52 9.86
C ASP A 94 13.90 -3.74 9.67
N GLY A 95 14.71 -2.77 10.11
CA GLY A 95 16.15 -2.89 10.08
C GLY A 95 16.46 -4.11 10.92
N ARG A 96 16.90 -5.20 10.27
CA ARG A 96 17.51 -6.32 10.97
C ARG A 96 18.65 -5.74 11.80
N ARG A 97 18.41 -5.51 13.09
CA ARG A 97 19.48 -5.46 14.08
C ARG A 97 19.90 -6.91 14.30
N ALA A 98 21.06 -7.22 13.71
CA ALA A 98 22.05 -8.23 14.05
C ALA A 98 21.63 -9.71 14.06
N ARG A 99 22.33 -10.52 13.27
CA ARG A 99 23.59 -11.13 13.73
C ARG A 99 24.66 -10.94 12.67
#